data_AF-A0A538AX80-F1
#
_entry.id   AF-A0A538AX80-F1
#
_cell.length_a   1.000
_cell.length_b   1.000
_cell.length_c   1.000
_cell.angle_alpha   90.00
_cell.angle_beta   90.00
_cell.angle_gamma   90.00
#
_symmetry.space_group_name_H-M   'P 1'
#
loop_
_entity.id
_entity.type
_entity.pdbx_description
1 polymer ?
#
loop_
_entity_poly.entity_id
_entity_poly.type
_entity_poly.pdbx_seq_one_letter_code
_entity_poly.pdbx_strand_id
1 'polypeptide(L)' 'MGETGDMNAGASKAITITLAPGHYALVCNLPGHYGLGMHIDLTVSS' A
#
# COMPACT_ATOMS: atom_id res chain seq x y z
N MET A 1 2.94 0.84 10.43
CA MET A 1 2.49 0.57 9.05
C MET A 1 1.70 1.79 8.60
N GLY A 2 1.95 2.33 7.41
CA GLY A 2 1.11 3.39 6.86
C GLY A 2 -0.07 2.74 6.13
N GLU A 3 -1.30 2.99 6.59
CA GLU A 3 -2.50 2.38 6.01
C GLU A 3 -3.68 3.37 5.97
N THR A 4 -4.51 3.24 4.95
CA THR A 4 -5.76 4.01 4.81
C THR A 4 -6.96 3.34 5.51
N GLY A 5 -6.77 2.12 6.01
CA GLY A 5 -7.84 1.18 6.38
C GLY A 5 -8.66 0.71 5.17
N ASP A 6 -9.70 -0.08 5.44
CA ASP A 6 -10.61 -0.62 4.42
C ASP A 6 -11.31 0.49 3.62
N MET A 7 -11.57 0.22 2.34
CA MET A 7 -12.20 1.16 1.41
C MET A 7 -13.37 0.49 0.68
N ASN A 8 -14.50 1.21 0.60
CA ASN A 8 -15.63 0.80 -0.21
C ASN A 8 -15.35 1.03 -1.71
N ALA A 9 -16.06 0.30 -2.57
CA ALA A 9 -16.00 0.52 -4.01
C ALA A 9 -16.38 1.97 -4.37
N GLY A 10 -15.60 2.60 -5.24
CA GLY A 10 -15.79 4.00 -5.66
C GLY A 10 -15.31 5.06 -4.66
N ALA A 11 -14.81 4.66 -3.49
CA ALA A 11 -14.19 5.58 -2.54
C ALA A 11 -12.71 5.84 -2.86
N SER A 12 -12.22 7.01 -2.48
CA SER A 12 -10.80 7.37 -2.51
C SER A 12 -10.33 7.74 -1.10
N LYS A 13 -9.13 7.32 -0.71
CA LYS A 13 -8.45 7.74 0.51
C LYS A 13 -7.01 8.14 0.20
N ALA A 14 -6.42 8.94 1.07
CA ALA A 14 -5.03 9.35 0.97
C ALA A 14 -4.32 9.14 2.32
N ILE A 15 -3.02 8.86 2.26
CA ILE A 15 -2.13 8.85 3.41
C ILE A 15 -0.81 9.51 3.02
N THR A 16 -0.25 10.29 3.93
CA THR A 16 1.10 10.85 3.81
C THR A 16 1.99 10.17 4.84
N ILE A 17 3.08 9.57 4.38
CA ILE A 17 4.09 8.93 5.23
C ILE A 17 5.50 9.31 4.79
N THR A 18 6.40 9.40 5.75
CA THR A 18 7.83 9.55 5.50
C THR A 18 8.46 8.17 5.48
N LEU A 19 9.17 7.84 4.40
CA LEU A 19 9.91 6.58 4.24
C LEU A 19 11.41 6.87 4.18
N ALA A 20 12.22 6.00 4.79
CA ALA A 20 13.66 5.98 4.56
C ALA A 20 13.95 5.35 3.18
N PRO A 21 15.16 5.51 2.62
CA PRO A 21 15.56 4.73 1.46
C PRO A 21 15.44 3.21 1.71
N GLY A 22 14.87 2.48 0.76
CA GLY A 22 14.61 1.05 0.89
C GLY A 22 13.61 0.51 -0.14
N HIS A 23 13.32 -0.79 -0.06
CA HIS A 23 12.33 -1.48 -0.87
C HIS A 23 11.09 -1.79 -0.04
N TYR A 24 9.93 -1.38 -0.53
CA TYR A 24 8.65 -1.46 0.16
C TYR A 24 7.60 -2.10 -0.74
N ALA A 25 6.74 -2.93 -0.16
CA ALA A 25 5.55 -3.41 -0.84
C ALA A 25 4.36 -2.50 -0.47
N LEU A 26 3.73 -1.92 -1.48
CA LEU A 26 2.40 -1.33 -1.34
C LEU A 26 1.39 -2.42 -1.59
N VAL A 27 0.51 -2.69 -0.63
CA VAL A 27 -0.37 -3.85 -0.65
C VAL A 27 -1.80 -3.46 -0.32
N CYS A 28 -2.77 -4.18 -0.88
CA CYS A 28 -4.08 -4.30 -0.27
C CYS A 28 -4.06 -5.48 0.71
N ASN A 29 -4.35 -5.22 1.99
CA ASN A 29 -4.29 -6.23 3.04
C ASN A 29 -5.61 -7.01 3.25
N LEU A 30 -6.59 -6.84 2.37
CA LEU A 30 -7.83 -7.61 2.41
C LEU A 30 -7.55 -9.09 2.10
N PRO A 31 -8.30 -10.03 2.70
CA PRO A 31 -8.11 -11.45 2.47
C PRO A 31 -8.06 -11.82 0.98
N GLY A 32 -6.98 -12.49 0.57
CA GLY A 32 -6.76 -12.94 -0.81
C GLY A 32 -6.20 -11.87 -1.76
N HIS A 33 -6.38 -10.58 -1.51
CA HIS A 33 -6.04 -9.53 -2.47
C HIS A 33 -4.54 -9.46 -2.78
N TYR A 34 -3.68 -9.52 -1.76
CA TYR A 34 -2.24 -9.60 -1.95
C TYR A 34 -1.83 -10.85 -2.75
N GLY A 35 -2.32 -12.03 -2.36
CA GLY A 35 -1.99 -13.30 -3.03
C GLY A 35 -2.50 -13.40 -4.47
N LEU A 36 -3.53 -12.61 -4.81
CA LEU A 36 -4.07 -12.48 -6.16
C LEU A 36 -3.39 -11.35 -6.97
N GLY A 37 -2.32 -10.74 -6.45
CA GLY A 37 -1.46 -9.79 -7.17
C GLY A 37 -1.78 -8.31 -6.92
N MET A 38 -2.65 -7.97 -5.97
CA MET A 38 -2.92 -6.57 -5.60
C MET A 38 -1.81 -5.99 -4.72
N HIS A 39 -0.61 -5.89 -5.30
CA HIS A 39 0.55 -5.27 -4.70
C HIS A 39 1.44 -4.61 -5.75
N ILE A 40 2.21 -3.61 -5.31
CA ILE A 40 3.17 -2.88 -6.15
C ILE A 40 4.48 -2.77 -5.38
N ASP A 41 5.60 -2.96 -6.08
CA ASP A 41 6.93 -2.69 -5.54
C ASP A 41 7.22 -1.18 -5.59
N LEU A 42 7.71 -0.65 -4.48
CA LEU A 42 8.16 0.74 -4.38
C LEU A 42 9.58 0.77 -3.83
N THR A 43 10.49 1.29 -4.64
CA THR A 43 11.84 1.61 -4.21
C THR A 43 11.92 3.10 -3.88
N VAL A 44 12.36 3.41 -2.66
CA VAL A 44 12.68 4.77 -2.22
C VAL A 44 14.20 4.90 -2.23
N SER A 45 14.73 5.88 -2.97
CA SER A 45 16.17 6.20 -3.01
C SER A 45 16.48 7.47 -2.22
N SER A 46 17.75 7.65 -1.88
CA SER A 46 18.29 8.89 -1.28
C SER A 46 18.29 10.07 -2.24
#